data_AF-A0AAE9LNY4-F1
#
_entry.id   AF-A0AAE9LNY4-F1
#
_cell.length_a   1.000
_cell.length_b   1.000
_cell.length_c   1.000
_cell.angle_alpha   90.00
_cell.angle_beta   90.00
_cell.angle_gamma   90.00
#
_symmetry.space_group_name_H-M   'P 1'
#
loop_
_entity.id
_entity.type
_entity.pdbx_description
1 polymer ?
#
loop_
_entity_poly.entity_id
_entity_poly.type
_entity_poly.pdbx_seq_one_letter_code
_entity_poly.pdbx_strand_id
1 'polypeptide(L)'
;MVSQTSNGSGNKISLATCSTKLSSPIWTMAADTQSIRQENQYLDLNKGYWVDNQADLIRYSCTNGANRKWSMLTPNTHLILSYLKPKNLAVLVN
;
A
#
# COMPACT_ATOMS: atom_id res chain seq x y z
N MET A 1 1.46 2.99 8.65
CA MET A 1 0.45 2.15 7.99
C MET A 1 -0.54 3.07 7.31
N VAL A 2 -0.48 3.18 5.98
CA VAL A 2 -1.32 4.10 5.21
C VAL A 2 -2.76 3.61 5.25
N SER A 3 -3.71 4.47 5.65
CA SER A 3 -5.14 4.18 5.57
C SER A 3 -5.71 4.81 4.29
N GLN A 4 -6.80 4.25 3.74
CA GLN A 4 -7.47 4.78 2.55
C GLN A 4 -8.87 5.27 2.92
N THR A 5 -9.34 6.34 2.27
CA THR A 5 -10.77 6.56 2.05
C THR A 5 -11.07 6.30 0.58
N SER A 6 -11.97 5.35 0.28
CA SER A 6 -12.50 5.21 -1.08
C SER A 6 -13.57 6.28 -1.27
N ASN A 7 -13.22 7.41 -1.87
CA ASN A 7 -14.23 8.38 -2.29
C ASN A 7 -14.82 7.93 -3.64
N GLY A 8 -15.90 7.14 -3.58
CA GLY A 8 -16.78 6.88 -4.71
C GLY A 8 -16.54 5.60 -5.51
N SER A 9 -17.43 5.36 -6.48
CA SER A 9 -17.60 4.17 -7.33
C SER A 9 -16.47 3.94 -8.36
N GLY A 10 -15.25 4.42 -8.11
CA GLY A 10 -14.12 4.36 -9.03
C GLY A 10 -12.90 3.60 -8.51
N ASN A 11 -11.95 3.35 -9.42
CA ASN A 11 -10.67 2.71 -9.11
C ASN A 11 -9.70 3.67 -8.39
N LYS A 12 -9.95 4.99 -8.36
CA LYS A 12 -9.05 5.99 -7.77
C LYS A 12 -8.92 5.84 -6.25
N ILE A 13 -7.71 6.07 -5.75
CA ILE A 13 -7.34 5.95 -4.34
C ILE A 13 -7.07 7.34 -3.77
N SER A 14 -7.66 7.63 -2.61
CA SER A 14 -7.26 8.74 -1.76
C SER A 14 -6.56 8.19 -0.51
N LEU A 15 -5.34 8.66 -0.28
CA LEU A 15 -4.60 8.29 0.93
C LEU A 15 -5.12 9.12 2.11
N ALA A 16 -5.26 8.48 3.26
CA ALA A 16 -5.71 9.09 4.50
C ALA A 16 -4.63 8.93 5.58
N THR A 17 -4.77 9.72 6.65
CA THR A 17 -3.83 9.72 7.76
C THR A 17 -3.78 8.34 8.42
N CYS A 18 -2.57 7.87 8.71
CA CYS A 18 -2.36 6.61 9.41
C CYS A 18 -3.07 6.63 10.78
N SER A 19 -3.86 5.60 11.10
CA SER A 19 -4.49 5.46 12.41
C SER A 19 -4.53 4.00 12.83
N THR A 20 -4.14 3.73 14.08
CA THR A 20 -4.20 2.39 14.69
C THR A 20 -5.61 1.98 15.09
N LYS A 21 -6.57 2.91 15.03
CA LYS A 21 -7.97 2.69 15.42
C LYS A 21 -8.90 2.40 14.23
N LEU A 22 -8.40 2.53 13.00
CA LEU A 22 -9.19 2.25 11.80
C LEU A 22 -9.11 0.75 11.48
N SER A 23 -10.27 0.10 11.37
CA SER A 23 -10.42 -1.26 10.84
C SER A 23 -10.37 -1.32 9.31
N SER A 24 -10.06 -0.20 8.67
CA SER A 24 -10.02 -0.06 7.21
C SER A 24 -8.91 -0.94 6.61
N PRO A 25 -9.08 -1.42 5.36
CA PRO A 25 -8.23 -2.46 4.83
C PRO A 25 -6.77 -2.04 4.73
N ILE A 26 -5.90 -2.94 5.17
CA ILE A 26 -4.49 -2.69 5.37
C ILE A 26 -3.75 -3.12 4.11
N TRP A 27 -3.24 -2.14 3.38
CA TRP A 27 -2.33 -2.39 2.28
C TRP A 27 -1.04 -3.02 2.81
N THR A 28 -0.66 -4.16 2.22
CA THR A 28 0.54 -4.90 2.60
C THR A 28 1.63 -4.69 1.55
N MET A 29 2.84 -4.41 2.01
CA MET A 29 4.02 -4.35 1.15
C MET A 29 4.55 -5.77 0.91
N ALA A 30 4.66 -6.16 -0.36
CA ALA A 30 5.27 -7.41 -0.80
C ALA A 30 6.62 -7.09 -1.47
N ALA A 31 7.70 -7.18 -0.68
CA ALA A 31 9.04 -6.77 -1.10
C ALA A 31 9.63 -7.64 -2.21
N ASP A 32 9.31 -8.92 -2.22
CA ASP A 32 9.70 -9.91 -3.24
C ASP A 32 9.24 -9.54 -4.66
N THR A 33 8.07 -8.91 -4.73
CA THR A 33 7.39 -8.52 -5.97
C THR A 33 7.29 -7.02 -6.14
N GLN A 34 7.91 -6.26 -5.24
CA GLN A 34 7.88 -4.79 -5.22
C GLN A 34 6.46 -4.22 -5.33
N SER A 35 5.46 -4.88 -4.75
CA SER A 35 4.06 -4.49 -4.92
C SER A 35 3.36 -4.18 -3.60
N ILE A 36 2.42 -3.22 -3.63
CA ILE A 36 1.58 -2.87 -2.48
C ILE A 36 0.19 -3.41 -2.78
N ARG A 37 -0.33 -4.30 -1.91
CA ARG A 37 -1.53 -5.11 -2.20
C ARG A 37 -2.59 -5.06 -1.11
N GLN A 38 -3.84 -5.19 -1.53
CA GLN A 38 -5.00 -5.46 -0.70
C GLN A 38 -5.77 -6.61 -1.35
N GLU A 39 -5.72 -7.80 -0.75
CA GLU A 39 -6.31 -9.01 -1.33
C GLU A 39 -5.88 -9.22 -2.80
N ASN A 40 -6.84 -9.22 -3.73
CA ASN A 40 -6.59 -9.36 -5.17
C ASN A 40 -6.47 -8.02 -5.91
N GLN A 41 -6.14 -6.93 -5.20
CA GLN A 41 -5.95 -5.60 -5.75
C GLN A 41 -4.55 -5.06 -5.45
N TYR A 42 -3.95 -4.37 -6.41
CA TYR A 42 -2.66 -3.72 -6.31
C TYR A 42 -2.83 -2.20 -6.33
N LEU A 43 -1.96 -1.51 -5.59
CA LEU A 43 -1.73 -0.08 -5.71
C LEU A 43 -1.00 0.14 -7.03
N ASP A 44 -1.66 0.82 -7.96
CA ASP A 44 -1.19 0.98 -9.32
C ASP A 44 -1.13 2.47 -9.68
N LEU A 45 -0.09 2.87 -10.41
CA LEU A 45 0.01 4.20 -11.00
C LEU A 45 -0.87 4.25 -12.25
N ASN A 46 -1.87 5.12 -12.26
CA ASN A 46 -2.77 5.26 -13.41
C ASN A 46 -1.97 5.56 -14.67
N LYS A 47 -2.17 4.76 -15.72
CA LYS A 47 -1.44 4.80 -17.01
C LYS A 47 0.08 4.54 -16.94
N GLY A 48 0.67 4.42 -15.76
CA GLY A 48 2.09 4.08 -15.57
C GLY A 48 3.08 5.23 -15.81
N TYR A 49 2.62 6.47 -15.92
CA TYR A 49 3.48 7.65 -16.10
C TYR A 49 2.92 8.88 -15.37
N TRP A 50 3.80 9.86 -15.15
CA TRP A 50 3.46 11.16 -14.55
C TRP A 50 3.10 12.16 -15.63
N VAL A 51 2.12 13.02 -15.36
CA VAL A 51 1.82 14.21 -16.16
C VAL A 51 1.99 15.40 -15.25
N ASP A 52 2.88 16.32 -15.59
CA ASP A 52 3.16 17.53 -14.79
C ASP A 52 3.45 17.23 -13.30
N ASN A 53 4.29 16.22 -13.05
CA ASN A 53 4.62 15.70 -11.71
C ASN A 53 3.42 15.22 -10.89
N GLN A 54 2.30 14.94 -11.54
CA GLN A 54 1.10 14.39 -10.91
C GLN A 54 0.72 13.06 -11.54
N ALA A 55 0.21 12.16 -10.71
CA ALA A 55 -0.32 10.90 -11.14
C ALA A 55 -1.40 10.43 -10.17
N ASP A 56 -2.43 9.81 -10.72
CA ASP A 56 -3.47 9.19 -9.91
C ASP A 56 -3.05 7.80 -9.45
N LEU A 57 -3.25 7.51 -8.17
CA LEU A 57 -3.18 6.15 -7.66
C LEU A 57 -4.53 5.47 -7.87
N ILE A 58 -4.50 4.23 -8.36
CA ILE A 58 -5.70 3.41 -8.59
C ILE A 58 -5.55 2.02 -7.95
N ARG A 59 -6.68 1.39 -7.67
CA ARG A 59 -6.80 -0.04 -7.35
C ARG A 59 -7.04 -0.78 -8.64
N TYR A 60 -6.22 -1.79 -8.91
CA TYR A 60 -6.43 -2.64 -10.07
C TYR A 60 -6.14 -4.09 -9.73
N SER A 61 -6.71 -5.01 -10.50
CA SER A 61 -6.50 -6.45 -10.29
C SER A 61 -5.02 -6.81 -10.29
N CYS A 62 -4.66 -7.83 -9.50
CA CYS A 62 -3.33 -8.42 -9.49
C CYS A 62 -2.94 -8.90 -10.90
N THR A 63 -1.93 -8.26 -11.47
CA THR A 63 -1.24 -8.63 -12.71
C THR A 63 0.26 -8.30 -12.52
N ASN A 64 1.10 -8.65 -13.48
CA ASN A 64 2.55 -8.41 -13.42
C ASN A 64 2.99 -7.12 -14.16
N GLY A 65 2.09 -6.13 -14.28
CA GLY A 65 2.38 -4.85 -14.95
C GLY A 65 3.52 -4.06 -14.30
N ALA A 66 4.21 -3.21 -15.05
CA ALA A 66 5.34 -2.42 -14.54
C ALA A 66 4.90 -1.25 -13.63
N ASN A 67 3.68 -0.74 -13.83
CA ASN A 67 3.08 0.40 -13.14
C ASN A 67 2.69 0.17 -11.67
N ARG A 68 2.89 -1.05 -11.17
CA ARG A 68 2.65 -1.47 -9.77
C ARG A 68 3.93 -1.85 -9.02
N LYS A 69 5.10 -1.60 -9.62
CA LYS A 69 6.41 -1.84 -9.00
C LYS A 69 6.87 -0.59 -8.28
N TRP A 70 6.91 -0.68 -6.95
CA TRP A 70 7.25 0.41 -6.06
C TRP A 70 8.67 0.22 -5.54
N SER A 71 9.42 1.31 -5.46
CA SER A 71 10.64 1.32 -4.66
C SER A 71 10.25 1.13 -3.20
N MET A 72 10.74 0.05 -2.60
CA MET A 72 10.50 -0.26 -1.21
C MET A 72 11.78 -0.06 -0.43
N LEU A 73 11.62 0.33 0.84
CA LEU A 73 12.72 0.22 1.78
C LEU A 73 13.19 -1.23 1.81
N THR A 74 14.50 -1.46 1.91
CA THR A 74 15.02 -2.79 2.20
C THR A 74 14.70 -3.08 3.67
N PRO A 75 14.05 -4.21 3.99
CA PRO A 75 13.86 -4.61 5.38
C PRO A 75 15.21 -4.66 6.08
N ASN A 76 15.42 -3.78 7.04
CA ASN A 76 16.55 -3.79 7.96
C ASN A 76 16.01 -4.29 9.31
N THR A 77 16.82 -5.00 10.11
CA THR A 77 16.46 -5.42 11.48
C THR A 77 15.99 -4.26 12.35
N HIS A 78 16.48 -3.03 12.12
CA HIS A 78 16.00 -1.80 12.78
C HIS A 78 14.64 -1.31 12.28
N LEU A 79 14.19 -1.78 11.11
CA LEU A 79 12.89 -1.46 10.51
C LEU A 79 11.89 -2.61 10.63
N ILE A 80 12.18 -3.67 11.40
CA ILE A 80 11.33 -4.86 11.45
C ILE A 80 9.87 -4.52 11.81
N LEU A 81 9.67 -3.47 12.62
CA LEU A 81 8.37 -2.91 13.02
C LEU A 81 7.51 -2.43 11.84
N SER A 82 8.11 -1.91 10.76
CA SER A 82 7.35 -1.42 9.60
C SER A 82 6.87 -2.55 8.67
N TYR A 83 7.40 -3.77 8.85
CA TYR A 83 7.01 -4.98 8.11
C TYR A 83 6.16 -5.95 8.92
N LEU A 84 6.02 -5.73 10.23
CA LEU A 84 5.15 -6.56 11.05
C LEU A 84 3.69 -6.42 10.59
N LYS A 85 3.04 -7.57 10.41
CA LYS A 85 1.59 -7.60 10.26
C LYS A 85 0.94 -7.00 11.52
N PRO A 86 -0.21 -6.30 11.41
CA PRO A 86 -0.85 -5.62 12.52
C PRO A 86 -1.05 -6.50 13.77
N LYS A 87 -1.33 -7.79 13.57
CA LYS A 87 -1.50 -8.78 14.64
C LYS A 87 -0.24 -9.03 15.48
N ASN A 88 0.95 -8.76 14.94
CA ASN A 88 2.23 -8.97 15.62
C ASN A 88 2.72 -7.70 16.33
N LEU A 89 2.09 -6.54 16.09
CA LEU A 89 2.45 -5.28 16.73
C LEU A 89 2.00 -5.25 18.21
N ALA A 90 0.92 -5.96 18.53
CA ALA A 90 0.39 -6.08 19.90
C ALA A 90 1.33 -6.85 20.85
N VAL A 91 2.23 -7.68 20.33
CA VAL A 91 3.19 -8.45 21.13
C VAL A 91 4.35 -7.58 21.65
N LEU A 92 4.55 -6.39 21.07
CA LEU A 92 5.70 -5.53 21.35
C LEU A 92 5.45 -4.44 22.41
N VAL A 93 4.21 -4.32 22.89
CA VAL A 93 3.78 -3.31 23.89
C VAL A 93 3.51 -3.93 25.27
N ASN A 94 4.13 -5.07 25.57
CA ASN A 94 4.01 -5.74 26.87
C ASN A 94 5.32 -5.65 27.65
#